data_AF-A0A392Q3K3-F1
#
_entry.id   AF-A0A392Q3K3-F1
#
_cell.length_a   1.000
_cell.length_b   1.000
_cell.length_c   1.000
_cell.angle_alpha   90.00
_cell.angle_beta   90.00
_cell.angle_gamma   90.00
#
_symmetry.space_group_name_H-M   'P 1'
#
loop_
_entity.id
_entity.type
_entity.pdbx_description
1 polymer ?
#
loop_
_entity_poly.entity_id
_entity_poly.type
_entity_poly.pdbx_seq_one_letter_code
_entity_poly.pdbx_strand_id
1 'polypeptide(L)' 'KIEPNAALYNAAVQGMCLRGKFDLANEVYRKMLEHGQEPDVKTRVLMQSKIRK' A
#
# COMPACT_ATOMS: atom_id res chain seq x y z
N LYS A 1 -19.58 -4.36 -10.58
CA LYS A 1 -18.33 -3.65 -10.18
C LYS A 1 -17.54 -4.63 -9.33
N ILE A 2 -16.31 -4.99 -9.71
CA ILE A 2 -15.45 -5.84 -8.88
C ILE A 2 -14.69 -4.88 -7.96
N GLU A 3 -14.94 -4.97 -6.67
CA GLU A 3 -14.19 -4.18 -5.69
C GLU A 3 -12.76 -4.73 -5.59
N PRO A 4 -11.73 -3.88 -5.69
CA PRO A 4 -10.35 -4.31 -5.48
C PRO A 4 -10.20 -4.83 -4.05
N ASN A 5 -9.82 -6.09 -3.92
CA ASN A 5 -9.63 -6.72 -2.62
C ASN A 5 -8.31 -6.26 -1.96
N ALA A 6 -8.21 -6.40 -0.64
CA ALA A 6 -7.01 -6.05 0.12
C ALA A 6 -5.73 -6.70 -0.45
N ALA A 7 -5.83 -7.92 -1.00
CA ALA A 7 -4.69 -8.64 -1.60
C ALA A 7 -4.10 -7.89 -2.81
N LEU A 8 -4.93 -7.31 -3.67
CA LEU A 8 -4.49 -6.53 -4.82
C LEU A 8 -3.74 -5.26 -4.37
N TYR A 9 -4.30 -4.54 -3.39
CA TYR A 9 -3.63 -3.37 -2.82
C TYR A 9 -2.28 -3.73 -2.20
N ASN A 10 -2.22 -4.79 -1.39
CA ASN A 10 -0.98 -5.26 -0.77
C ASN A 10 0.08 -5.61 -1.84
N ALA A 11 -0.30 -6.36 -2.89
CA ALA A 11 0.62 -6.71 -3.97
C ALA A 11 1.15 -5.47 -4.71
N ALA A 12 0.28 -4.49 -5.00
CA ALA A 12 0.65 -3.26 -5.67
C ALA A 12 1.63 -2.42 -4.82
N VAL A 13 1.30 -2.17 -3.55
CA VAL A 13 2.16 -1.39 -2.65
C VAL A 13 3.53 -2.05 -2.49
N GLN A 14 3.57 -3.35 -2.20
CA GLN A 14 4.82 -4.09 -2.04
C GLN A 14 5.67 -4.06 -3.32
N GLY A 15 5.06 -4.31 -4.48
CA GLY A 15 5.76 -4.25 -5.77
C GLY A 15 6.31 -2.86 -6.11
N MET A 16 5.61 -1.80 -5.72
CA MET A 16 6.09 -0.42 -5.89
C MET A 16 7.25 -0.09 -4.95
N CYS A 17 7.17 -0.50 -3.68
CA CYS A 17 8.27 -0.37 -2.72
C CYS A 17 9.54 -1.08 -3.21
N LEU A 18 9.42 -2.31 -3.72
CA LEU A 18 10.54 -3.08 -4.27
C LEU A 18 11.21 -2.40 -5.47
N ARG A 19 10.46 -1.57 -6.21
CA ARG A 19 10.95 -0.82 -7.37
C ARG A 19 11.40 0.61 -7.02
N GLY A 20 11.44 0.96 -5.73
CA GLY A 20 11.77 2.31 -5.26
C GLY A 20 10.71 3.37 -5.59
N LYS A 21 9.52 2.98 -6.04
CA LYS A 21 8.42 3.88 -6.43
C LYS A 21 7.56 4.27 -5.22
N PHE A 22 8.19 4.90 -4.23
CA PHE A 22 7.56 5.14 -2.93
C PHE A 22 6.37 6.11 -2.98
N ASP A 23 6.41 7.15 -3.82
CA ASP A 23 5.31 8.12 -3.91
C ASP A 23 4.03 7.45 -4.43
N LEU A 24 4.19 6.60 -5.44
CA LEU A 24 3.09 5.80 -5.99
C LEU A 24 2.61 4.74 -4.99
N ALA A 25 3.53 4.09 -4.27
CA ALA A 25 3.18 3.16 -3.21
C ALA A 25 2.34 3.84 -2.11
N ASN A 26 2.67 5.09 -1.77
CA ASN A 26 1.93 5.89 -0.79
C ASN A 26 0.54 6.29 -1.29
N GLU A 27 0.41 6.68 -2.56
CA GLU A 27 -0.90 6.97 -3.15
C GLU A 27 -1.82 5.74 -3.13
N VAL A 28 -1.30 4.57 -3.50
CA VAL A 28 -2.06 3.31 -3.50
C VAL A 28 -2.41 2.90 -2.07
N TYR A 29 -1.47 3.03 -1.13
CA TYR A 29 -1.72 2.75 0.28
C TYR A 29 -2.81 3.66 0.88
N ARG A 30 -2.81 4.96 0.55
CA ARG A 30 -3.89 5.87 0.97
C ARG A 30 -5.24 5.45 0.41
N LYS A 31 -5.30 5.11 -0.88
CA LYS A 31 -6.54 4.60 -1.51
C LYS A 31 -7.04 3.33 -0.83
N MET A 32 -6.15 2.41 -0.46
CA MET A 32 -6.49 1.21 0.30
C MET A 32 -7.25 1.55 1.59
N LEU A 33 -6.73 2.50 2.38
CA LEU A 33 -7.36 2.95 3.62
C LEU A 33 -8.70 3.66 3.39
N GLU A 34 -8.81 4.48 2.34
CA GLU A 34 -10.05 5.17 1.96
C GLU A 34 -11.17 4.21 1.55
N HIS A 35 -10.82 3.05 0.98
CA HIS A 35 -11.75 1.98 0.65
C HIS A 35 -12.01 1.04 1.84
N GLY A 36 -11.54 1.38 3.05
CA GLY A 36 -11.71 0.59 4.26
C GLY A 36 -10.97 -0.76 4.22
N GLN A 37 -9.99 -0.92 3.33
CA GLN A 37 -9.21 -2.16 3.24
C GLN A 37 -8.06 -2.12 4.24
N GLU A 38 -7.87 -3.23 4.97
CA GLU A 38 -6.79 -3.32 5.95
C GLU A 38 -5.48 -3.81 5.31
N PRO A 39 -4.38 -3.03 5.42
CA PRO A 39 -3.07 -3.47 4.94
C PRO A 39 -2.53 -4.62 5.79
N ASP A 40 -1.90 -5.58 5.12
CA ASP A 40 -1.20 -6.66 5.80
C ASP A 40 0.01 -6.11 6.59
N VAL A 41 0.57 -6.95 7.47
CA VAL A 41 1.69 -6.58 8.33
C VAL A 41 2.88 -6.08 7.50
N LYS A 42 3.19 -6.72 6.38
CA LYS A 42 4.34 -6.38 5.54
C LYS A 42 4.15 -5.03 4.85
N THR A 43 2.98 -4.79 4.25
CA THR A 43 2.59 -3.52 3.65
C THR A 43 2.65 -2.40 4.69
N ARG A 44 2.13 -2.64 5.89
CA ARG A 44 2.16 -1.67 6.99
C ARG A 44 3.59 -1.31 7.41
N VAL A 45 4.48 -2.29 7.55
CA VAL A 45 5.89 -2.06 7.88
C VAL A 45 6.60 -1.26 6.78
N LEU A 46 6.39 -1.63 5.50
CA LEU A 46 7.00 -0.92 4.37
C LEU A 46 6.59 0.56 4.32
N MET A 47 5.33 0.87 4.63
CA MET A 47 4.82 2.24 4.58
C MET A 47 5.18 3.06 5.82
N GLN A 48 5.36 2.45 6.99
CA GLN A 48 5.84 3.12 8.20
C GLN A 48 7.29 3.64 8.06
N SER A 49 8.11 3.04 7.19
CA SER A 49 9.50 3.45 6.98
C SER A 49 9.66 4.88 6.41
N LYS A 50 8.60 5.53 5.92
CA LYS A 50 8.63 6.90 5.38
C LYS A 50 7.87 7.96 6.18
N ILE A 51 7.25 7.61 7.33
CA ILE A 51 6.56 8.58 8.20
C ILE A 51 7.53 9.31 9.17
N ARG A 52 8.83 8.98 9.15
CA ARG A 52 9.85 9.56 10.04
C ARG A 52 10.93 10.43 9.36
N LYS A 53 10.62 11.06 8.23
CA LYS A 53 11.48 12.13 7.66
C LYS A 53 10.68 13.37 7.35
#